data_AF-A0A5J5DZ40-F1
#
_entry.id   AF-A0A5J5DZ40-F1
#
_cell.length_a   1.000
_cell.length_b   1.000
_cell.length_c   1.000
_cell.angle_alpha   90.00
_cell.angle_beta   90.00
_cell.angle_gamma   90.00
#
_symmetry.space_group_name_H-M   'P 1'
#
loop_
_entity.id
_entity.type
_entity.pdbx_description
1 polymer ?
#
loop_
_entity_poly.entity_id
_entity_poly.type
_entity_poly.pdbx_seq_one_letter_code
_entity_poly.pdbx_strand_id
1 'polypeptide(L)' 'MSDDNTFVMMGIKTQWDDDTITVTELGYPHRATFDNNGKILSSTFGEQGVSFLHHWFARVKPTIDGLRAIDREYADA' A
#
# COMPACT_ATOMS: atom_id res chain seq x y z
N MET A 1 -1.25 2.59 12.25
CA MET A 1 -1.51 1.52 11.28
C MET A 1 -1.54 0.22 12.07
N SER A 2 -2.70 -0.44 12.15
CA SER A 2 -2.79 -1.78 12.75
C SER A 2 -1.96 -2.76 11.90
N ASP A 3 -1.35 -3.76 12.54
CA ASP A 3 -0.56 -4.78 11.83
C ASP A 3 -1.44 -5.76 11.04
N ASP A 4 -2.76 -5.70 11.18
CA ASP A 4 -3.71 -6.63 10.55
C ASP A 4 -3.82 -6.45 9.04
N ASN A 5 -3.64 -5.22 8.55
CA ASN A 5 -3.77 -4.87 7.13
C ASN A 5 -2.41 -4.84 6.45
N THR A 6 -1.79 -6.01 6.33
CA THR A 6 -0.48 -6.17 5.70
C THR A 6 -0.38 -7.42 4.85
N PHE A 7 0.38 -7.35 3.76
CA PHE A 7 0.92 -8.55 3.10
C PHE A 7 2.33 -8.29 2.57
N VAL A 8 3.05 -9.38 2.32
CA VAL A 8 4.40 -9.34 1.73
C VAL A 8 4.39 -10.13 0.43
N MET A 9 4.85 -9.48 -0.65
CA MET A 9 4.97 -10.09 -1.98
C MET A 9 6.22 -9.56 -2.67
N MET A 10 7.02 -10.45 -3.30
CA MET A 10 8.20 -10.05 -4.09
C MET A 10 9.19 -9.14 -3.33
N GLY A 11 9.38 -9.37 -2.03
CA GLY A 11 10.25 -8.54 -1.20
C GLY A 11 9.67 -7.18 -0.82
N ILE A 12 8.40 -6.91 -1.14
CA ILE A 12 7.71 -5.67 -0.82
C ILE A 12 6.64 -5.93 0.23
N LYS A 13 6.76 -5.25 1.38
CA LYS A 13 5.69 -5.18 2.37
C LYS A 13 4.71 -4.07 1.96
N THR A 14 3.44 -4.42 1.83
CA THR A 14 2.35 -3.47 1.61
C THR A 14 1.46 -3.45 2.84
N GLN A 15 1.21 -2.27 3.38
CA GLN A 15 0.32 -2.02 4.51
C GLN A 15 -0.75 -1.01 4.10
N TRP A 16 -1.93 -1.07 4.69
CA TRP A 16 -2.96 -0.07 4.43
C TRP A 16 -3.80 0.20 5.68
N ASP A 17 -4.42 1.38 5.72
CA ASP A 17 -5.54 1.71 6.60
C ASP A 17 -6.73 2.13 5.74
N ASP A 18 -7.66 2.93 6.23
CA ASP A 18 -8.79 3.41 5.43
C ASP A 18 -8.39 4.43 4.36
N ASP A 19 -7.32 5.20 4.61
CA ASP A 19 -7.00 6.40 3.83
C ASP A 19 -5.74 6.26 2.99
N THR A 20 -4.84 5.38 3.41
CA THR A 20 -3.49 5.30 2.87
C THR A 20 -3.03 3.89 2.61
N ILE A 21 -2.07 3.78 1.69
CA ILE A 21 -1.33 2.55 1.38
C ILE A 21 0.15 2.86 1.54
N THR A 22 0.84 2.09 2.37
CA THR A 22 2.28 2.16 2.57
C THR A 22 2.98 0.98 1.90
N VAL A 23 4.01 1.27 1.13
CA VAL A 23 4.87 0.29 0.45
C VAL A 23 6.26 0.40 1.07
N THR A 24 6.84 -0.73 1.48
CA THR A 24 8.20 -0.81 2.04
C THR A 24 8.98 -1.93 1.36
N GLU A 25 10.14 -1.62 0.81
CA GLU A 25 11.05 -2.62 0.24
C GLU A 25 11.85 -3.28 1.36
N LEU A 26 11.71 -4.60 1.51
CA LEU A 26 12.37 -5.34 2.57
C LEU A 26 13.86 -5.47 2.29
N GLY A 27 14.68 -5.19 3.31
CA GLY A 27 16.15 -5.20 3.20
C GLY A 27 16.75 -3.89 2.67
N TYR A 28 15.93 -2.91 2.30
CA TYR A 28 16.36 -1.60 1.82
C TYR A 28 15.64 -0.48 2.59
N PRO A 29 16.22 0.73 2.70
CA PRO A 29 15.59 1.86 3.36
C PRO A 29 14.53 2.55 2.47
N HIS A 30 13.87 1.82 1.58
CA HIS A 30 12.89 2.37 0.65
C HIS A 30 11.47 2.17 1.17
N ARG A 31 10.76 3.29 1.29
CA ARG A 31 9.37 3.35 1.73
C ARG A 31 8.64 4.45 0.98
N ALA A 32 7.37 4.20 0.65
CA ALA A 32 6.47 5.19 0.09
C ALA A 32 5.09 5.08 0.71
N THR A 33 4.38 6.20 0.80
CA THR A 33 2.99 6.27 1.25
C THR A 33 2.17 6.92 0.16
N PHE A 34 1.03 6.32 -0.15
CA PHE A 34 0.06 6.81 -1.13
C PHE A 34 -1.25 7.16 -0.43
N ASP A 35 -1.99 8.10 -1.00
CA ASP A 35 -3.42 8.19 -0.74
C ASP A 35 -4.20 7.10 -1.51
N ASN A 36 -5.51 7.05 -1.29
CA ASN A 36 -6.41 6.12 -1.97
C ASN A 36 -6.53 6.31 -3.49
N ASN A 37 -6.02 7.41 -4.06
CA ASN A 37 -6.05 7.69 -5.49
C ASN A 37 -4.71 7.38 -6.17
N GLY A 38 -3.71 6.93 -5.42
CA GLY A 38 -2.37 6.63 -5.93
C GLY A 38 -1.46 7.85 -6.02
N LYS A 39 -1.83 8.97 -5.39
CA LYS A 39 -0.93 10.11 -5.22
C LYS A 39 0.10 9.74 -4.15
N ILE A 40 1.37 9.87 -4.50
CA ILE A 40 2.47 9.69 -3.56
C ILE A 40 2.47 10.88 -2.57
N LEU A 41 2.32 10.58 -1.27
CA LEU A 41 2.37 11.54 -0.16
C LEU A 41 3.80 11.70 0.38
N SER A 42 4.55 10.59 0.42
CA SER A 42 5.96 10.56 0.82
C SER A 42 6.66 9.39 0.14
N SER A 43 7.96 9.53 -0.17
CA SER A 43 8.75 8.46 -0.77
C SER A 43 10.25 8.64 -0.53
N THR A 44 10.95 7.54 -0.22
CA THR A 44 12.42 7.45 -0.21
C THR A 44 13.00 6.71 -1.41
N PHE A 45 12.18 6.28 -2.37
CA PHE A 45 12.61 5.55 -3.57
C PHE A 45 13.32 6.43 -4.63
N GLY A 46 13.36 7.75 -4.42
CA GLY A 46 13.88 8.72 -5.40
C GLY A 46 13.05 8.79 -6.69
N GLU A 47 13.45 9.64 -7.63
CA GLU A 47 12.73 9.84 -8.90
C GLU A 47 12.68 8.56 -9.75
N GLN A 48 13.75 7.77 -9.75
CA GLN A 48 13.85 6.54 -10.54
C GLN A 48 12.83 5.47 -10.08
N GLY A 49 12.49 5.45 -8.80
CA GLY A 49 11.52 4.50 -8.26
C GLY A 49 10.06 4.91 -8.42
N VAL A 50 9.75 6.12 -8.92
CA VAL A 50 8.37 6.59 -9.11
C VAL A 50 7.57 5.69 -10.05
N SER A 51 8.20 5.21 -11.13
CA SER A 51 7.54 4.28 -12.07
C SER A 51 7.19 2.95 -11.40
N PHE A 52 8.11 2.40 -10.61
CA PHE A 52 7.87 1.19 -9.81
C PHE A 52 6.71 1.41 -8.82
N LEU A 53 6.70 2.54 -8.11
CA LEU A 53 5.68 2.89 -7.14
C LEU A 53 4.27 2.96 -7.76
N HIS A 54 4.12 3.61 -8.92
CA HIS A 54 2.84 3.65 -9.62
C HIS A 54 2.40 2.27 -10.12
N HIS A 55 3.33 1.48 -10.66
CA HIS A 55 3.03 0.12 -11.10
C HIS A 55 2.60 -0.77 -9.93
N TRP A 56 3.31 -0.68 -8.80
CA TRP A 56 2.99 -1.44 -7.60
C TRP A 56 1.63 -1.04 -7.04
N PHE A 57 1.35 0.27 -6.93
CA PHE A 57 0.05 0.76 -6.48
C PHE A 57 -1.09 0.21 -7.35
N ALA A 58 -0.98 0.32 -8.68
CA ALA A 58 -1.99 -0.18 -9.60
C ALA A 58 -2.22 -1.69 -9.46
N ARG A 59 -1.17 -2.46 -9.15
CA ARG A 59 -1.25 -3.90 -8.93
C ARG A 59 -2.01 -4.25 -7.65
N VAL A 60 -1.74 -3.56 -6.53
CA VAL A 60 -2.26 -3.94 -5.21
C VAL A 60 -3.61 -3.31 -4.87
N LYS A 61 -3.93 -2.16 -5.48
CA LYS A 61 -5.13 -1.38 -5.15
C LYS A 61 -6.43 -2.17 -5.25
N PRO A 62 -6.69 -2.98 -6.31
CA PRO A 62 -7.93 -3.76 -6.39
C PRO A 62 -8.09 -4.77 -5.25
N THR A 63 -7.01 -5.41 -4.84
CA THR A 63 -7.02 -6.35 -3.70
C THR A 63 -7.29 -5.63 -2.39
N ILE A 64 -6.64 -4.49 -2.15
CA ILE A 64 -6.83 -3.70 -0.94
C ILE A 64 -8.27 -3.16 -0.86
N ASP A 65 -8.83 -2.71 -1.98
CA ASP A 65 -10.22 -2.26 -2.03
C ASP A 65 -11.22 -3.38 -1.72
N GLY A 66 -10.97 -4.58 -2.23
CA GLY A 66 -11.76 -5.76 -1.90
C GLY A 66 -11.71 -6.10 -0.41
N LEU A 67 -10.52 -6.07 0.20
CA LEU A 67 -10.35 -6.33 1.64
C LEU A 67 -11.04 -5.28 2.49
N ARG A 68 -10.89 -3.99 2.16
CA ARG A 68 -11.60 -2.90 2.86
C ARG A 68 -13.12 -3.00 2.73
N ALA A 69 -13.63 -3.47 1.59
CA ALA A 69 -15.06 -3.67 1.40
C ALA A 69 -15.59 -4.78 2.33
N ILE A 70 -14.84 -5.89 2.44
CA ILE A 70 -15.13 -6.99 3.36
C ILE A 70 -15.09 -6.49 4.81
N ASP A 71 -14.03 -5.79 5.22
CA ASP A 71 -13.89 -5.28 6.58
C ASP A 71 -15.07 -4.38 6.98
N ARG A 72 -15.58 -3.56 6.06
CA ARG A 72 -16.77 -2.73 6.28
C ARG A 72 -18.05 -3.55 6.39
N GLU A 73 -18.23 -4.55 5.54
CA GLU A 73 -19.40 -5.45 5.60
C GLU A 73 -19.48 -6.16 6.95
N TYR A 74 -18.35 -6.60 7.51
CA TYR A 74 -18.31 -7.27 8.81
C TYR A 74 -18.22 -6.33 10.02
N ALA A 75 -17.86 -5.06 9.85
CA ALA A 75 -17.91 -4.06 10.91
C ALA A 75 -19.35 -3.59 11.20
N ASP A 76 -20.23 -3.66 10.19
CA ASP A 76 -21.64 -3.27 10.27
C ASP A 76 -22.60 -4.44 10.58
N ALA A 77 -22.08 -5.66 10.81
CA ALA A 77 -22.84 -6.89 11.09
C ALA A 77 -22.94 -7.21 12.60
#